data_AF-A0A9E7R6Y2-F1
#
_entry.id   AF-A0A9E7R6Y2-F1
#
_cell.length_a   1.000
_cell.length_b   1.000
_cell.length_c   1.000
_cell.angle_alpha   90.00
_cell.angle_beta   90.00
_cell.angle_gamma   90.00
#
_symmetry.space_group_name_H-M   'P 1'
#
loop_
_entity.id
_entity.type
_entity.pdbx_description
1 polymer ?
#
loop_
_entity_poly.entity_id
_entity_poly.type
_entity_poly.pdbx_seq_one_letter_code
_entity_poly.pdbx_strand_id
1 'polypeptide(L)'
;MNYPSREMVWVAVVTAVGYAGLALAGDTLPVPGFLSVAAGVVLPLALLFGPSVGWGAAAGVVATAVLRGSLAPTTLAVAASVLVLATLGPRLWGAVPRLSSGRPPTDRSARVLLEYAVVAVVAVATATAVVGWGYELLGAAPFHVVALPTALTLAATTLVVGPPTLLGGARFADRLPLRRPPARDPSRAVALGTVLVPLWFVAGVVVSLGFRVAQALATTTFTSRGLDWLVPMLDPALVGHGGRRVQVLLGAVALCLVTVLVTRPGAERPAERETSAGTETEKTARRGVTDR
;
A
#
# COMPACT_ATOMS: atom_id res chain seq x y z
N MET A 1 -18.62 -3.50 4.26
CA MET A 1 -18.43 -2.17 4.90
C MET A 1 -19.21 -1.17 4.07
N ASN A 2 -20.46 -0.87 4.45
CA ASN A 2 -21.34 0.07 3.72
C ASN A 2 -21.27 1.43 4.40
N TYR A 3 -20.40 2.31 3.91
CA TYR A 3 -20.60 3.75 4.14
C TYR A 3 -21.83 4.18 3.34
N PRO A 4 -22.61 5.18 3.80
CA PRO A 4 -23.50 5.88 2.90
C PRO A 4 -22.64 6.47 1.77
N SER A 5 -23.00 6.18 0.51
CA SER A 5 -22.20 6.48 -0.69
C SER A 5 -21.65 7.91 -0.73
N ARG A 6 -22.41 8.87 -0.18
CA ARG A 6 -22.06 10.29 -0.13
C ARG A 6 -20.83 10.60 0.73
N GLU A 7 -20.65 9.94 1.87
CA GLU A 7 -19.50 10.18 2.76
C GLU A 7 -18.18 9.68 2.13
N MET A 8 -18.23 8.54 1.43
CA MET A 8 -17.08 8.02 0.69
C MET A 8 -16.62 8.98 -0.40
N VAL A 9 -17.58 9.53 -1.16
CA VAL A 9 -17.30 10.50 -2.22
C VAL A 9 -16.68 11.76 -1.63
N TRP A 10 -17.21 12.29 -0.51
CA TRP A 10 -16.64 13.45 0.16
C TRP A 10 -15.20 13.23 0.62
N VAL A 11 -14.90 12.11 1.28
CA VAL A 11 -13.53 11.79 1.69
C VAL A 11 -12.60 11.69 0.48
N ALA A 12 -13.04 11.04 -0.59
CA ALA A 12 -12.25 10.93 -1.82
C ALA A 12 -11.97 12.32 -2.44
N VAL A 13 -12.98 13.19 -2.55
CA VAL A 13 -12.83 14.53 -3.12
C VAL A 13 -11.89 15.39 -2.26
N VAL A 14 -12.11 15.44 -0.95
CA VAL A 14 -11.24 16.22 -0.04
C VAL A 14 -9.81 15.71 -0.08
N THR A 15 -9.62 14.39 -0.12
CA THR A 15 -8.29 13.79 -0.25
C THR A 15 -7.65 14.13 -1.59
N ALA A 16 -8.41 14.13 -2.69
CA ALA A 16 -7.87 14.49 -4.01
C ALA A 16 -7.38 15.94 -4.06
N VAL A 17 -8.19 16.87 -3.57
CA VAL A 17 -7.84 18.29 -3.49
C VAL A 17 -6.65 18.51 -2.55
N GLY A 18 -6.68 17.91 -1.36
CA GLY A 18 -5.60 18.01 -0.38
C GLY A 18 -4.28 17.42 -0.88
N TYR A 19 -4.32 16.25 -1.52
CA TYR A 19 -3.15 15.62 -2.13
C TYR A 19 -2.56 16.52 -3.22
N ALA A 20 -3.40 17.02 -4.14
CA ALA A 20 -2.93 17.88 -5.22
C ALA A 20 -2.35 19.20 -4.69
N GLY A 21 -3.01 19.83 -3.71
CA GLY A 21 -2.51 21.05 -3.06
C GLY A 21 -1.15 20.83 -2.40
N LEU A 22 -1.00 19.78 -1.60
CA LEU A 22 0.28 19.44 -0.96
C LEU A 22 1.36 19.08 -1.98
N ALA A 23 1.00 18.37 -3.05
CA ALA A 23 1.94 17.98 -4.08
C ALA A 23 2.42 19.20 -4.87
N LEU A 24 1.54 20.16 -5.19
CA LEU A 24 1.91 21.41 -5.86
C LEU A 24 2.72 22.35 -4.95
N ALA A 25 2.45 22.35 -3.65
CA ALA A 25 3.16 23.15 -2.65
C ALA A 25 4.49 22.52 -2.19
N GLY A 26 4.89 21.35 -2.70
CA GLY A 26 6.06 20.61 -2.23
C GLY A 26 7.35 21.45 -2.19
N ASP A 27 7.51 22.38 -3.12
CA ASP A 27 8.70 23.24 -3.23
C ASP A 27 8.70 24.42 -2.24
N THR A 28 7.56 24.71 -1.59
CA THR A 28 7.41 25.84 -0.65
C THR A 28 7.36 25.41 0.82
N LEU A 29 7.20 24.11 1.09
CA LEU A 29 7.18 23.60 2.45
C LEU A 29 8.63 23.42 2.97
N PRO A 30 8.92 23.77 4.24
CA PRO A 30 10.25 23.64 4.83
C PRO A 30 10.55 22.18 5.21
N VAL A 31 10.42 21.26 4.25
CA VAL A 31 10.74 19.85 4.36
C VAL A 31 11.93 19.54 3.47
N PRO A 32 12.82 18.61 3.88
CA PRO A 32 13.86 18.10 2.99
C PRO A 32 13.26 17.65 1.66
N GLY A 33 13.87 18.03 0.53
CA GLY A 33 13.30 17.82 -0.81
C GLY A 33 13.07 16.36 -1.21
N PHE A 34 13.59 15.39 -0.44
CA PHE A 34 13.29 13.96 -0.60
C PHE A 34 12.03 13.51 0.17
N LEU A 35 11.39 14.38 0.95
CA LEU A 35 10.16 14.09 1.67
C LEU A 35 8.95 14.71 0.95
N SER A 36 8.01 13.87 0.52
CA SER A 36 6.77 14.33 -0.13
C SER A 36 5.60 14.32 0.84
N VAL A 37 5.27 15.45 1.47
CA VAL A 37 4.16 15.51 2.45
C VAL A 37 2.86 14.93 1.88
N ALA A 38 2.55 15.20 0.61
CA ALA A 38 1.40 14.63 -0.09
C ALA A 38 1.37 13.10 -0.05
N ALA A 39 2.48 12.43 -0.34
CA ALA A 39 2.56 10.97 -0.30
C ALA A 39 2.57 10.43 1.14
N GLY A 40 3.21 11.16 2.07
CA GLY A 40 3.35 10.77 3.47
C GLY A 40 2.03 10.66 4.22
N VAL A 41 1.07 11.53 3.91
CA VAL A 41 -0.24 11.56 4.58
C VAL A 41 -1.19 10.47 4.09
N VAL A 42 -0.93 9.82 2.95
CA VAL A 42 -1.89 8.85 2.36
C VAL A 42 -2.17 7.68 3.29
N LEU A 43 -1.14 6.98 3.75
CA LEU A 43 -1.28 5.82 4.63
C LEU A 43 -1.99 6.16 5.96
N PRO A 44 -1.55 7.17 6.74
CA PRO A 44 -2.21 7.49 8.01
C PRO A 44 -3.65 7.98 7.80
N LEU A 45 -3.93 8.77 6.75
CA LEU A 45 -5.31 9.17 6.44
C LEU A 45 -6.17 7.97 6.07
N ALA A 46 -5.63 6.99 5.34
CA ALA A 46 -6.38 5.78 5.01
C ALA A 46 -6.67 4.92 6.25
N LEU A 47 -5.78 4.88 7.24
CA LEU A 47 -6.04 4.24 8.53
C LEU A 47 -7.17 4.92 9.31
N LEU A 48 -7.31 6.25 9.19
CA LEU A 48 -8.35 7.04 9.88
C LEU A 48 -9.69 7.04 9.15
N PHE A 49 -9.67 7.19 7.82
CA PHE A 49 -10.85 7.48 7.01
C PHE A 49 -11.20 6.38 6.00
N GLY A 50 -10.39 5.32 5.96
CA GLY A 50 -10.64 4.13 5.15
C GLY A 50 -10.15 4.22 3.70
N PRO A 51 -10.55 3.26 2.85
CA PRO A 51 -9.98 3.08 1.52
C PRO A 51 -10.36 4.16 0.50
N SER A 52 -11.36 5.00 0.77
CA SER A 52 -11.75 6.13 -0.08
C SER A 52 -10.62 7.15 -0.23
N VAL A 53 -9.75 7.27 0.78
CA VAL A 53 -8.50 8.05 0.72
C VAL A 53 -7.63 7.61 -0.45
N GLY A 54 -7.57 6.31 -0.75
CA GLY A 54 -6.78 5.79 -1.86
C GLY A 54 -7.28 6.29 -3.22
N TRP A 55 -8.60 6.27 -3.44
CA TRP A 55 -9.19 6.79 -4.67
C TRP A 55 -9.02 8.30 -4.80
N GLY A 56 -9.20 9.03 -3.69
CA GLY A 56 -8.94 10.45 -3.65
C GLY A 56 -7.49 10.79 -3.99
N ALA A 57 -6.54 10.15 -3.33
CA ALA A 57 -5.12 10.39 -3.57
C ALA A 57 -4.69 9.98 -4.99
N ALA A 58 -5.24 8.89 -5.55
CA ALA A 58 -5.04 8.51 -6.95
C ALA A 58 -5.56 9.58 -7.93
N ALA A 59 -6.76 10.12 -7.69
CA ALA A 59 -7.29 11.24 -8.46
C ALA A 59 -6.43 12.51 -8.28
N GLY A 60 -5.93 12.76 -7.08
CA GLY A 60 -4.99 13.84 -6.77
C GLY A 60 -3.66 13.73 -7.53
N VAL A 61 -3.11 12.52 -7.68
CA VAL A 61 -1.94 12.25 -8.54
C VAL A 61 -2.21 12.66 -9.98
N VAL A 62 -3.34 12.22 -10.55
CA VAL A 62 -3.71 12.55 -11.93
C VAL A 62 -3.94 14.06 -12.10
N ALA A 63 -4.69 14.68 -11.18
CA ALA A 63 -4.94 16.12 -11.19
C ALA A 63 -3.62 16.92 -11.11
N THR A 64 -2.70 16.52 -10.23
CA THR A 64 -1.38 17.14 -10.12
C THR A 64 -0.61 17.03 -11.43
N ALA A 65 -0.63 15.85 -12.07
CA ALA A 65 0.06 15.63 -13.34
C ALA A 65 -0.51 16.52 -14.46
N VAL A 66 -1.84 16.64 -14.54
CA VAL A 66 -2.52 17.55 -15.48
C VAL A 66 -2.14 19.01 -15.22
N LEU A 67 -2.23 19.46 -13.96
CA LEU A 67 -1.93 20.85 -13.59
C LEU A 67 -0.46 21.23 -13.80
N ARG A 68 0.46 20.29 -13.65
CA ARG A 68 1.90 20.48 -13.93
C ARG A 68 2.25 20.28 -15.41
N GLY A 69 1.30 19.92 -16.29
CA GLY A 69 1.57 19.61 -17.69
C GLY A 69 2.46 18.37 -17.90
N SER A 70 2.42 17.43 -16.96
CA SER A 70 3.30 16.24 -16.87
C SER A 70 2.55 14.92 -16.96
N LEU A 71 1.34 14.93 -17.54
CA LEU A 71 0.52 13.73 -17.70
C LEU A 71 1.21 12.74 -18.65
N ALA A 72 1.49 11.54 -18.15
CA ALA A 72 2.12 10.47 -18.91
C ALA A 72 1.42 9.13 -18.62
N PRO A 73 1.61 8.09 -19.46
CA PRO A 73 1.10 6.75 -19.15
C PRO A 73 1.57 6.21 -17.79
N THR A 74 2.78 6.60 -17.36
CA THR A 74 3.34 6.27 -16.04
C THR A 74 2.58 6.89 -14.88
N THR A 75 1.82 7.97 -15.08
CA THR A 75 0.95 8.58 -14.06
C THR A 75 -0.07 7.57 -13.52
N LEU A 76 -0.56 6.66 -14.37
CA LEU A 76 -1.48 5.60 -13.93
C LEU A 76 -0.81 4.59 -12.99
N ALA A 77 0.47 4.28 -13.23
CA ALA A 77 1.25 3.41 -12.33
C ALA A 77 1.46 4.07 -10.96
N VAL A 78 1.72 5.39 -10.94
CA VAL A 78 1.83 6.15 -9.69
C VAL A 78 0.48 6.20 -8.97
N ALA A 79 -0.61 6.50 -9.67
CA ALA A 79 -1.96 6.52 -9.08
C ALA A 79 -2.36 5.15 -8.49
N ALA A 80 -2.05 4.07 -9.20
CA ALA A 80 -2.27 2.70 -8.72
C ALA A 80 -1.44 2.40 -7.46
N SER A 81 -0.19 2.85 -7.40
CA SER A 81 0.67 2.64 -6.22
C SER A 81 0.10 3.30 -4.96
N VAL A 82 -0.44 4.52 -5.09
CA VAL A 82 -1.05 5.28 -4.00
C VAL A 82 -2.35 4.62 -3.53
N LEU A 83 -3.14 4.10 -4.47
CA LEU A 83 -4.34 3.32 -4.15
C LEU A 83 -3.98 2.04 -3.37
N VAL A 84 -2.93 1.33 -3.80
CA VAL A 84 -2.42 0.14 -3.09
C VAL A 84 -1.94 0.48 -1.69
N LEU A 85 -1.15 1.56 -1.55
CA LEU A 85 -0.67 2.05 -0.25
C LEU A 85 -1.85 2.31 0.72
N ALA A 86 -2.84 3.06 0.27
CA ALA A 86 -4.02 3.42 1.07
C ALA A 86 -4.92 2.21 1.39
N THR A 87 -5.01 1.22 0.51
CA THR A 87 -5.89 0.07 0.71
C THR A 87 -5.25 -1.04 1.55
N LEU A 88 -3.92 -1.18 1.52
CA LEU A 88 -3.22 -2.17 2.30
C LEU A 88 -3.09 -1.80 3.77
N GLY A 89 -2.79 -0.54 4.10
CA GLY A 89 -2.64 -0.11 5.49
C GLY A 89 -3.78 -0.57 6.40
N PRO A 90 -5.04 -0.21 6.09
CA PRO A 90 -6.21 -0.61 6.87
C PRO A 90 -6.50 -2.12 6.88
N ARG A 91 -5.94 -2.88 5.94
CA ARG A 91 -6.07 -4.35 5.91
C ARG A 91 -5.02 -5.04 6.78
N LEU A 92 -3.81 -4.47 6.83
CA LEU A 92 -2.71 -4.99 7.63
C LEU A 92 -2.84 -4.59 9.11
N TRP A 93 -3.49 -3.45 9.39
CA TRP A 93 -3.69 -2.98 10.76
C TRP A 93 -4.44 -4.01 11.63
N GLY A 94 -3.85 -4.37 12.77
CA GLY A 94 -4.34 -5.38 13.69
C GLY A 94 -4.13 -6.83 13.23
N ALA A 95 -3.83 -7.05 11.94
CA ALA A 95 -3.78 -8.37 11.33
C ALA A 95 -2.37 -8.99 11.26
N VAL A 96 -1.32 -8.24 11.64
CA VAL A 96 0.05 -8.76 11.69
C VAL A 96 0.25 -9.59 12.97
N PRO A 97 0.48 -10.92 12.89
CA PRO A 97 0.64 -11.76 14.07
C PRO A 97 1.83 -11.31 14.92
N ARG A 98 1.71 -11.41 16.25
CA ARG A 98 2.72 -11.01 17.26
C ARG A 98 3.05 -9.51 17.33
N LEU A 99 2.77 -8.74 16.29
CA LEU A 99 3.03 -7.30 16.23
C LEU A 99 1.76 -6.46 16.41
N SER A 100 0.58 -7.05 16.21
CA SER A 100 -0.71 -6.42 16.49
C SER A 100 -0.73 -5.85 17.91
N SER A 101 -1.01 -4.55 18.02
CA SER A 101 -1.18 -3.85 19.29
C SER A 101 -2.57 -4.10 19.89
N GLY A 102 -3.54 -4.52 19.08
CA GLY A 102 -4.95 -4.59 19.47
C GLY A 102 -5.57 -3.22 19.76
N ARG A 103 -4.89 -2.12 19.39
CA ARG A 103 -5.25 -0.75 19.73
C ARG A 103 -5.54 0.08 18.48
N PRO A 104 -6.28 1.18 18.62
CA PRO A 104 -6.51 2.09 17.51
C PRO A 104 -5.18 2.75 17.06
N PRO A 105 -5.04 3.10 15.77
CA PRO A 105 -3.83 3.74 15.22
C PRO A 105 -3.55 5.13 15.78
N THR A 106 -4.47 5.70 16.55
CA THR A 106 -4.36 7.01 17.19
C THR A 106 -3.74 6.96 18.59
N ASP A 107 -3.53 5.77 19.15
CA ASP A 107 -2.88 5.61 20.45
C ASP A 107 -1.38 5.96 20.37
N ARG A 108 -0.82 6.45 21.48
CA ARG A 108 0.57 6.94 21.59
C ARG A 108 1.55 5.86 22.07
N SER A 109 1.12 4.61 22.19
CA SER A 109 1.98 3.54 22.67
C SER A 109 3.07 3.18 21.67
N ALA A 110 4.28 2.87 22.17
CA ALA A 110 5.40 2.46 21.33
C ALA A 110 5.07 1.23 20.46
N ARG A 111 4.20 0.33 20.96
CA ARG A 111 3.72 -0.83 20.22
C ARG A 111 2.87 -0.44 18.99
N VAL A 112 2.03 0.59 19.11
CA VAL A 112 1.24 1.12 17.99
C VAL A 112 2.15 1.80 16.96
N LEU A 113 3.19 2.50 17.41
CA LEU A 113 4.18 3.08 16.50
C LEU A 113 4.99 2.01 15.75
N LEU A 114 5.37 0.93 16.44
CA LEU A 114 6.05 -0.20 15.82
C LEU A 114 5.14 -0.93 14.81
N GLU A 115 3.88 -1.18 15.17
CA GLU A 115 2.90 -1.75 14.25
C GLU A 115 2.72 -0.87 13.02
N TYR A 116 2.60 0.44 13.21
CA TYR A 116 2.54 1.41 12.11
C TYR A 116 3.76 1.33 11.21
N ALA A 117 4.97 1.30 11.79
CA ALA A 117 6.19 1.21 11.00
C ALA A 117 6.25 -0.06 10.14
N VAL A 118 5.87 -1.21 10.69
CA VAL A 118 5.83 -2.47 9.95
C VAL A 118 4.77 -2.45 8.85
N VAL A 119 3.56 -1.97 9.16
CA VAL A 119 2.49 -1.80 8.17
C VAL A 119 2.93 -0.86 7.05
N ALA A 120 3.59 0.24 7.40
CA ALA A 120 4.12 1.20 6.43
C ALA A 120 5.16 0.56 5.52
N VAL A 121 6.16 -0.14 6.06
CA VAL A 121 7.19 -0.81 5.25
C VAL A 121 6.59 -1.80 4.26
N VAL A 122 5.66 -2.64 4.69
CA VAL A 122 5.01 -3.64 3.81
C VAL A 122 4.17 -2.95 2.73
N ALA A 123 3.37 -1.94 3.12
CA ALA A 123 2.53 -1.21 2.18
C ALA A 123 3.35 -0.41 1.16
N VAL A 124 4.45 0.21 1.60
CA VAL A 124 5.42 0.93 0.74
C VAL A 124 6.11 -0.04 -0.21
N ALA A 125 6.60 -1.18 0.25
CA ALA A 125 7.21 -2.20 -0.61
C ALA A 125 6.23 -2.66 -1.71
N THR A 126 4.95 -2.83 -1.36
CA THR A 126 3.93 -3.21 -2.35
C THR A 126 3.67 -2.10 -3.37
N ALA A 127 3.42 -0.89 -2.88
CA ALA A 127 3.13 0.27 -3.72
C ALA A 127 4.29 0.56 -4.69
N THR A 128 5.52 0.49 -4.19
CA THR A 128 6.72 0.76 -4.98
C THR A 128 7.06 -0.38 -5.95
N ALA A 129 6.71 -1.62 -5.61
CA ALA A 129 6.72 -2.69 -6.60
C ALA A 129 5.72 -2.42 -7.73
N VAL A 130 4.49 -2.01 -7.41
CA VAL A 130 3.46 -1.68 -8.43
C VAL A 130 3.93 -0.58 -9.38
N VAL A 131 4.51 0.51 -8.86
CA VAL A 131 5.03 1.58 -9.74
C VAL A 131 6.24 1.10 -10.54
N GLY A 132 7.17 0.35 -9.92
CA GLY A 132 8.35 -0.19 -10.61
C GLY A 132 7.97 -1.10 -11.79
N TRP A 133 7.03 -2.02 -11.57
CA TRP A 133 6.51 -2.89 -12.63
C TRP A 133 5.71 -2.13 -13.68
N GLY A 134 4.95 -1.11 -13.27
CA GLY A 134 4.24 -0.24 -14.22
C GLY A 134 5.20 0.48 -15.17
N TYR A 135 6.32 0.99 -14.66
CA TYR A 135 7.35 1.62 -15.49
C TYR A 135 8.07 0.62 -16.40
N GLU A 136 8.39 -0.57 -15.89
CA GLU A 136 8.99 -1.65 -16.68
C GLU A 136 8.05 -2.12 -17.81
N LEU A 137 6.75 -2.30 -17.49
CA LEU A 137 5.72 -2.71 -18.45
C LEU A 137 5.60 -1.70 -19.59
N LEU A 138 5.58 -0.42 -19.26
CA LEU A 138 5.53 0.69 -20.22
C LEU A 138 6.87 0.90 -20.95
N GLY A 139 7.95 0.23 -20.52
CA GLY A 139 9.29 0.42 -21.07
C GLY A 139 9.90 1.79 -20.75
N ALA A 140 9.39 2.46 -19.71
CA ALA A 140 9.82 3.80 -19.33
C ALA A 140 11.14 3.79 -18.55
N ALA A 141 11.32 2.81 -17.64
CA ALA A 141 12.56 2.62 -16.89
C ALA A 141 12.62 1.21 -16.29
N PRO A 142 13.82 0.69 -15.99
CA PRO A 142 13.97 -0.58 -15.29
C PRO A 142 13.42 -0.52 -13.87
N PHE A 143 12.89 -1.65 -13.39
CA PHE A 143 12.27 -1.79 -12.07
C PHE A 143 13.12 -1.20 -10.95
N HIS A 144 14.41 -1.59 -10.83
CA HIS A 144 15.26 -1.15 -9.72
C HIS A 144 15.52 0.37 -9.74
N VAL A 145 15.57 0.99 -10.93
CA VAL A 145 15.81 2.44 -11.10
C VAL A 145 14.64 3.25 -10.54
N VAL A 146 13.43 2.70 -10.61
CA VAL A 146 12.21 3.38 -10.13
C VAL A 146 11.86 2.92 -8.73
N ALA A 147 11.75 1.61 -8.51
CA ALA A 147 11.22 1.02 -7.30
C ALA A 147 12.08 1.33 -6.07
N LEU A 148 13.41 1.24 -6.18
CA LEU A 148 14.30 1.39 -5.02
C LEU A 148 14.36 2.85 -4.51
N PRO A 149 14.63 3.87 -5.35
CA PRO A 149 14.59 5.26 -4.89
C PRO A 149 13.20 5.66 -4.39
N THR A 150 12.13 5.22 -5.09
CA THR A 150 10.76 5.51 -4.65
C THR A 150 10.45 4.87 -3.31
N ALA A 151 10.92 3.63 -3.06
CA ALA A 151 10.70 2.95 -1.78
C ALA A 151 11.39 3.67 -0.62
N LEU A 152 12.62 4.13 -0.81
CA LEU A 152 13.35 4.87 0.22
C LEU A 152 12.67 6.21 0.54
N THR A 153 12.34 6.99 -0.48
CA THR A 153 11.64 8.28 -0.35
C THR A 153 10.28 8.09 0.31
N LEU A 154 9.48 7.13 -0.17
CA LEU A 154 8.14 6.90 0.34
C LEU A 154 8.17 6.32 1.77
N ALA A 155 9.09 5.41 2.08
CA ALA A 155 9.27 4.91 3.44
C ALA A 155 9.66 6.03 4.40
N ALA A 156 10.67 6.84 4.05
CA ALA A 156 11.10 7.97 4.87
C ALA A 156 9.94 8.95 5.10
N THR A 157 9.25 9.32 4.02
CA THR A 157 8.11 10.24 4.08
C THR A 157 6.98 9.68 4.93
N THR A 158 6.53 8.45 4.70
CA THR A 158 5.44 7.84 5.44
C THR A 158 5.80 7.64 6.92
N LEU A 159 7.02 7.26 7.24
CA LEU A 159 7.45 7.07 8.63
C LEU A 159 7.62 8.39 9.39
N VAL A 160 8.03 9.47 8.71
CA VAL A 160 8.21 10.79 9.34
C VAL A 160 6.89 11.56 9.44
N VAL A 161 6.10 11.60 8.35
CA VAL A 161 4.83 12.36 8.27
C VAL A 161 3.68 11.57 8.91
N GLY A 162 3.77 10.25 8.91
CA GLY A 162 2.75 9.33 9.41
C GLY A 162 2.29 9.58 10.84
N PRO A 163 3.19 9.45 11.83
CA PRO A 163 2.82 9.58 13.24
C PRO A 163 2.24 10.97 13.57
N PRO A 164 2.82 12.10 13.14
CA PRO A 164 2.19 13.42 13.32
C PRO A 164 0.78 13.49 12.72
N THR A 165 0.58 12.90 11.53
CA THR A 165 -0.73 12.88 10.85
C THR A 165 -1.76 12.05 11.61
N LEU A 166 -1.38 10.89 12.16
CA LEU A 166 -2.28 10.08 12.99
C LEU A 166 -2.70 10.81 14.26
N LEU A 167 -1.75 11.46 14.95
CA LEU A 167 -2.00 12.17 16.20
C LEU A 167 -2.83 13.45 15.99
N GLY A 168 -2.56 14.19 14.92
CA GLY A 168 -3.33 15.37 14.53
C GLY A 168 -4.72 15.01 14.03
N GLY A 169 -4.79 14.02 13.13
CA GLY A 169 -6.01 13.55 12.49
C GLY A 169 -6.98 12.86 13.46
N ALA A 170 -6.50 12.24 14.54
CA ALA A 170 -7.33 11.65 15.59
C ALA A 170 -8.40 12.62 16.11
N ARG A 171 -8.01 13.88 16.37
CA ARG A 171 -8.90 14.93 16.89
C ARG A 171 -10.03 15.29 15.93
N PHE A 172 -9.79 15.10 14.63
CA PHE A 172 -10.78 15.36 13.59
C PHE A 172 -11.63 14.12 13.31
N ALA A 173 -11.02 12.94 13.35
CA ALA A 173 -11.71 11.66 13.16
C ALA A 173 -12.77 11.41 14.25
N ASP A 174 -12.53 11.85 15.51
CA ASP A 174 -13.53 11.77 16.58
C ASP A 174 -14.79 12.60 16.31
N ARG A 175 -14.73 13.60 15.41
CA ARG A 175 -15.85 14.47 15.07
C ARG A 175 -16.67 13.97 13.88
N LEU A 176 -16.17 12.98 13.16
CA LEU A 176 -16.82 12.43 11.99
C LEU A 176 -17.49 11.10 12.36
N PRO A 177 -18.71 10.81 11.87
CA PRO A 177 -19.41 9.54 12.12
C PRO A 177 -18.79 8.37 11.33
N LEU A 178 -17.48 8.40 11.07
CA LEU A 178 -16.79 7.40 10.27
C LEU A 178 -16.43 6.21 11.16
N ARG A 179 -16.96 5.04 10.85
CA ARG A 179 -16.58 3.79 11.54
C ARG A 179 -15.10 3.52 11.34
N ARG A 180 -14.35 3.51 12.45
CA ARG A 180 -12.97 3.02 12.47
C ARG A 180 -12.93 1.55 12.05
N PRO A 181 -11.90 1.10 11.33
CA PRO A 181 -11.74 -0.31 11.06
C PRO A 181 -11.65 -1.07 12.39
N PRO A 182 -12.50 -2.09 12.64
CA PRO A 182 -12.37 -2.91 13.83
C PRO A 182 -11.02 -3.63 13.81
N ALA A 183 -10.45 -3.86 15.00
CA ALA A 183 -9.30 -4.73 15.14
C ALA A 183 -9.66 -6.10 14.53
N ARG A 184 -8.89 -6.54 13.53
CA ARG A 184 -9.10 -7.84 12.88
C ARG A 184 -8.24 -8.90 13.56
N ASP A 185 -8.76 -10.10 13.66
CA ASP A 185 -7.94 -11.25 14.04
C ASP A 185 -6.86 -11.51 12.98
N PRO A 186 -5.63 -11.82 13.40
CA PRO A 186 -4.53 -12.12 12.49
C PRO A 186 -4.86 -13.37 11.67
N SER A 187 -5.02 -13.21 10.36
CA SER A 187 -5.22 -14.34 9.44
C SER A 187 -3.88 -14.85 8.92
N ARG A 188 -3.74 -16.16 8.74
CA ARG A 188 -2.55 -16.76 8.11
C ARG A 188 -2.27 -16.18 6.73
N ALA A 189 -3.30 -15.81 5.97
CA ALA A 189 -3.17 -15.20 4.66
C ALA A 189 -2.54 -13.79 4.73
N VAL A 190 -2.94 -12.97 5.70
CA VAL A 190 -2.36 -11.64 5.91
C VAL A 190 -0.91 -11.76 6.38
N ALA A 191 -0.64 -12.69 7.31
CA ALA A 191 0.72 -12.99 7.75
C ALA A 191 1.63 -13.41 6.58
N LEU A 192 1.14 -14.30 5.72
CA LEU A 192 1.86 -14.71 4.51
C LEU A 192 2.09 -13.51 3.58
N GLY A 193 1.09 -12.65 3.39
CA GLY A 193 1.20 -11.42 2.61
C GLY A 193 2.27 -10.46 3.13
N THR A 194 2.39 -10.30 4.45
CA THR A 194 3.44 -9.44 5.05
C THR A 194 4.86 -9.90 4.78
N VAL A 195 5.06 -11.18 4.45
CA VAL A 195 6.38 -11.74 4.11
C VAL A 195 6.58 -11.82 2.60
N LEU A 196 5.58 -12.32 1.87
CA LEU A 196 5.66 -12.53 0.43
C LEU A 196 5.80 -11.23 -0.35
N VAL A 197 5.18 -10.15 0.12
CA VAL A 197 5.24 -8.87 -0.61
C VAL A 197 6.63 -8.24 -0.55
N PRO A 198 7.27 -8.07 0.63
CA PRO A 198 8.68 -7.65 0.66
C PRO A 198 9.59 -8.58 -0.14
N LEU A 199 9.37 -9.91 -0.07
CA LEU A 199 10.15 -10.87 -0.85
C LEU A 199 9.98 -10.65 -2.37
N TRP A 200 8.76 -10.38 -2.83
CA TRP A 200 8.48 -10.04 -4.23
C TRP A 200 9.18 -8.75 -4.67
N PHE A 201 9.15 -7.71 -3.84
CA PHE A 201 9.89 -6.47 -4.10
C PHE A 201 11.40 -6.75 -4.23
N VAL A 202 11.98 -7.47 -3.26
CA VAL A 202 13.41 -7.84 -3.27
C VAL A 202 13.76 -8.69 -4.50
N ALA A 203 12.92 -9.68 -4.83
CA ALA A 203 13.10 -10.48 -6.03
C ALA A 203 13.10 -9.61 -7.30
N GLY A 204 12.19 -8.63 -7.39
CA GLY A 204 12.17 -7.66 -8.48
C GLY A 204 13.47 -6.86 -8.58
N VAL A 205 14.01 -6.37 -7.46
CA VAL A 205 15.30 -5.66 -7.43
C VAL A 205 16.44 -6.58 -7.87
N VAL A 206 16.54 -7.78 -7.29
CA VAL A 206 17.62 -8.73 -7.57
C VAL A 206 17.62 -9.18 -9.03
N VAL A 207 16.45 -9.54 -9.57
CA VAL A 207 16.30 -9.95 -10.98
C VAL A 207 16.65 -8.79 -11.91
N SER A 208 16.12 -7.59 -11.65
CA SER A 208 16.37 -6.42 -12.50
C SER A 208 17.84 -5.99 -12.48
N LEU A 209 18.50 -6.05 -11.32
CA LEU A 209 19.92 -5.73 -11.18
C LEU A 209 20.80 -6.83 -11.80
N GLY A 210 20.50 -8.11 -11.52
CA GLY A 210 21.23 -9.25 -12.05
C GLY A 210 21.20 -9.29 -13.57
N PHE A 211 20.06 -8.96 -14.17
CA PHE A 211 19.93 -8.83 -15.62
C PHE A 211 20.86 -7.75 -16.20
N ARG A 212 20.92 -6.57 -15.57
CA ARG A 212 21.85 -5.50 -16.00
C ARG A 212 23.32 -5.88 -15.84
N VAL A 213 23.67 -6.49 -14.70
CA VAL A 213 25.05 -6.95 -14.46
C VAL A 213 25.45 -8.01 -15.48
N ALA A 214 24.58 -8.98 -15.75
CA ALA A 214 24.80 -10.00 -16.77
C ALA A 214 25.00 -9.38 -18.16
N GLN A 215 24.18 -8.38 -18.55
CA GLN A 215 24.35 -7.65 -19.81
C GLN A 215 25.70 -6.91 -19.89
N ALA A 216 26.11 -6.25 -18.81
CA ALA A 216 27.37 -5.50 -18.76
C ALA A 216 28.60 -6.41 -18.80
N LEU A 217 28.54 -7.56 -18.14
CA LEU A 217 29.61 -8.57 -18.15
C LEU A 217 29.66 -9.34 -19.46
N ALA A 218 28.52 -9.60 -20.08
CA ALA A 218 28.45 -10.32 -21.34
C ALA A 218 29.17 -9.57 -22.46
N THR A 219 28.98 -8.25 -22.54
CA THR A 219 29.62 -7.43 -23.57
C THR A 219 31.13 -7.27 -23.40
N THR A 220 31.65 -7.40 -22.18
CA THR A 220 33.10 -7.24 -21.88
C THR A 220 33.86 -8.56 -21.84
N THR A 221 33.24 -9.64 -21.35
CA THR A 221 33.94 -10.90 -21.04
C THR A 221 33.82 -11.95 -22.15
N PHE A 222 32.72 -12.00 -22.90
CA PHE A 222 32.57 -13.00 -23.97
C PHE A 222 33.44 -12.68 -25.17
N THR A 223 33.56 -11.40 -25.52
CA THR A 223 34.41 -10.88 -26.60
C THR A 223 35.90 -11.12 -26.36
N SER A 224 36.33 -11.11 -25.09
CA SER A 224 37.73 -11.37 -24.73
C SER A 224 38.08 -12.86 -24.61
N ARG A 225 37.08 -13.76 -24.58
CA ARG A 225 37.28 -15.21 -24.45
C ARG A 225 36.93 -16.01 -25.71
N GLY A 226 36.63 -15.36 -26.84
CA GLY A 226 36.27 -16.01 -28.09
C GLY A 226 34.95 -16.79 -28.03
N LEU A 227 34.08 -16.42 -27.09
CA LEU A 227 32.77 -17.02 -26.88
C LEU A 227 31.68 -16.21 -27.59
N ASP A 228 32.01 -15.63 -28.73
CA ASP A 228 31.13 -14.74 -29.50
C ASP A 228 29.84 -15.44 -29.95
N TRP A 229 29.85 -16.77 -30.03
CA TRP A 229 28.68 -17.59 -30.35
C TRP A 229 27.61 -17.62 -29.24
N LEU A 230 27.95 -17.27 -27.99
CA LEU A 230 26.99 -17.12 -26.89
C LEU A 230 26.33 -15.72 -26.86
N VAL A 231 26.95 -14.74 -27.52
CA VAL A 231 26.44 -13.36 -27.59
C VAL A 231 25.07 -13.28 -28.26
N PRO A 232 24.75 -14.03 -29.35
CA PRO A 232 23.40 -14.14 -29.89
C PRO A 232 22.34 -14.67 -28.91
N MET A 233 22.72 -15.58 -28.01
CA MET A 233 21.81 -16.10 -26.96
C MET A 233 21.58 -15.09 -25.83
N LEU A 234 22.49 -14.13 -25.67
CA LEU A 234 22.43 -13.01 -24.72
C LEU A 234 22.07 -11.68 -25.41
N ASP A 235 21.73 -11.75 -26.70
CA ASP A 235 21.55 -10.58 -27.56
C ASP A 235 20.46 -9.68 -26.98
N PRO A 236 20.71 -8.39 -26.74
CA PRO A 236 19.70 -7.43 -26.29
C PRO A 236 18.42 -7.44 -27.14
N ALA A 237 18.47 -7.85 -28.40
CA ALA A 237 17.27 -8.00 -29.24
C ALA A 237 16.39 -9.20 -28.80
N LEU A 238 17.00 -10.34 -28.45
CA LEU A 238 16.32 -11.57 -27.99
C LEU A 238 16.04 -11.55 -26.48
N VAL A 239 17.02 -11.11 -25.70
CA VAL A 239 17.03 -11.08 -24.24
C VAL A 239 16.59 -9.74 -23.68
N GLY A 240 16.76 -8.61 -24.36
CA GLY A 240 16.22 -7.31 -23.89
C GLY A 240 14.69 -7.25 -23.98
N HIS A 241 14.10 -7.73 -25.08
CA HIS A 241 12.65 -7.90 -25.16
C HIS A 241 12.17 -9.16 -24.42
N GLY A 242 12.90 -10.28 -24.47
CA GLY A 242 12.54 -11.53 -23.78
C GLY A 242 12.64 -11.42 -22.26
N GLY A 243 13.73 -10.86 -21.74
CA GLY A 243 13.98 -10.61 -20.33
C GLY A 243 12.96 -9.66 -19.72
N ARG A 244 12.63 -8.55 -20.40
CA ARG A 244 11.54 -7.66 -19.98
C ARG A 244 10.20 -8.40 -19.93
N ARG A 245 9.88 -9.24 -20.93
CA ARG A 245 8.64 -10.05 -20.92
C ARG A 245 8.61 -11.04 -19.75
N VAL A 246 9.71 -11.73 -19.47
CA VAL A 246 9.82 -12.64 -18.31
C VAL A 246 9.68 -11.87 -17.00
N GLN A 247 10.33 -10.71 -16.87
CA GLN A 247 10.20 -9.83 -15.72
C GLN A 247 8.73 -9.43 -15.53
N VAL A 248 8.08 -8.90 -16.57
CA VAL A 248 6.68 -8.48 -16.55
C VAL A 248 5.75 -9.64 -16.20
N LEU A 249 5.97 -10.84 -16.76
CA LEU A 249 5.17 -12.03 -16.45
C LEU A 249 5.30 -12.42 -14.98
N LEU A 250 6.52 -12.42 -14.45
CA LEU A 250 6.80 -12.73 -13.05
C LEU A 250 6.21 -11.67 -12.11
N GLY A 251 6.28 -10.40 -12.50
CA GLY A 251 5.62 -9.29 -11.84
C GLY A 251 4.10 -9.43 -11.80
N ALA A 252 3.49 -9.80 -12.93
CA ALA A 252 2.05 -10.01 -13.06
C ALA A 252 1.55 -11.19 -12.21
N VAL A 253 2.24 -12.34 -12.27
CA VAL A 253 1.90 -13.53 -11.47
C VAL A 253 1.94 -13.21 -9.98
N ALA A 254 3.01 -12.53 -9.53
CA ALA A 254 3.13 -12.13 -8.13
C ALA A 254 2.06 -11.11 -7.73
N LEU A 255 1.74 -10.12 -8.58
CA LEU A 255 0.66 -9.17 -8.34
C LEU A 255 -0.69 -9.87 -8.19
N CYS A 256 -0.98 -10.87 -9.04
CA CYS A 256 -2.18 -11.70 -8.93
C CYS A 256 -2.21 -12.46 -7.60
N LEU A 257 -1.10 -13.09 -7.19
CA LEU A 257 -1.00 -13.80 -5.91
C LEU A 257 -1.24 -12.86 -4.72
N VAL A 258 -0.60 -11.69 -4.71
CA VAL A 258 -0.79 -10.67 -3.67
C VAL A 258 -2.24 -10.19 -3.64
N THR A 259 -2.83 -9.93 -4.80
CA THR A 259 -4.24 -9.49 -4.90
C THR A 259 -5.18 -10.54 -4.35
N VAL A 260 -4.98 -11.82 -4.69
CA VAL A 260 -5.81 -12.93 -4.17
C VAL A 260 -5.64 -13.07 -2.66
N LEU A 261 -4.41 -12.98 -2.14
CA LEU A 261 -4.15 -13.05 -0.71
C LEU A 261 -4.78 -11.88 0.07
N VAL A 262 -4.79 -10.69 -0.53
CA VAL A 262 -5.31 -9.45 0.09
C VAL A 262 -6.82 -9.32 -0.03
N THR A 263 -7.43 -9.85 -1.09
CA THR A 263 -8.87 -9.75 -1.34
C THR A 263 -9.68 -10.88 -0.73
N ARG A 264 -9.04 -11.98 -0.30
CA ARG A 264 -9.73 -13.06 0.41
C ARG A 264 -10.42 -12.49 1.65
N PRO A 265 -11.76 -12.56 1.74
CA PRO A 265 -12.47 -12.12 2.93
C PRO A 265 -11.97 -12.97 4.09
N GLY A 266 -11.42 -12.32 5.12
CA GLY A 266 -11.18 -13.00 6.39
C GLY A 266 -12.51 -13.55 6.85
N ALA A 267 -12.55 -14.83 7.22
CA ALA A 267 -13.76 -15.45 7.75
C ALA A 267 -14.22 -14.62 8.96
N GLU A 268 -15.23 -13.78 8.76
CA GLU A 268 -15.91 -13.12 9.85
C GLU A 268 -16.51 -14.25 10.68
N ARG A 269 -16.07 -14.40 11.94
CA ARG A 269 -16.82 -15.24 12.87
C ARG A 269 -18.26 -14.73 12.83
N PRO A 270 -19.26 -15.60 12.65
CA PRO A 270 -20.65 -15.21 12.89
C PRO A 270 -20.65 -14.54 14.25
N ALA A 271 -21.02 -13.26 14.28
CA ALA A 271 -21.13 -12.52 15.53
C ALA A 271 -21.90 -13.42 16.49
N GLU A 272 -21.27 -13.78 17.60
CA GLU A 272 -21.88 -14.51 18.70
C GLU A 272 -23.28 -13.92 18.89
N ARG A 273 -24.29 -14.70 18.52
CA ARG A 273 -25.68 -14.53 18.96
C ARG A 273 -25.77 -14.88 20.45
N GLU A 274 -24.81 -14.44 21.25
CA GLU A 274 -24.77 -14.60 22.70
C GLU A 274 -24.95 -13.21 23.32
N THR A 275 -26.18 -12.68 23.25
CA THR A 275 -26.68 -11.74 24.27
C THR A 275 -28.16 -11.40 24.10
N SER A 276 -28.83 -11.83 23.04
CA SER A 276 -30.28 -11.63 22.88
C SER A 276 -31.15 -12.77 23.42
N ALA A 277 -30.59 -13.95 23.69
CA ALA A 277 -31.36 -15.08 24.26
C ALA A 277 -31.44 -15.07 25.81
N GLY A 278 -30.52 -14.37 26.50
CA GLY A 278 -30.49 -14.32 27.97
C GLY A 278 -31.43 -13.26 28.58
N THR A 279 -31.71 -12.18 27.86
CA THR A 279 -32.52 -11.08 28.40
C THR A 279 -34.03 -11.33 28.28
N GLU A 280 -34.45 -12.25 27.40
CA GLU A 280 -35.87 -12.53 27.18
C GLU A 280 -36.43 -13.58 28.16
N THR A 281 -35.58 -14.52 28.62
CA THR A 281 -35.92 -15.48 29.69
C THR A 281 -35.94 -14.83 31.07
N GLU A 282 -35.07 -13.85 31.33
CA GLU A 282 -35.10 -13.11 32.61
C GLU A 282 -36.32 -12.16 32.71
N LYS A 283 -36.79 -11.62 31.57
CA LYS A 283 -37.98 -10.74 31.54
C LYS A 283 -39.30 -11.51 31.68
N THR A 284 -39.34 -12.78 31.28
CA THR A 284 -40.50 -13.66 31.49
C THR A 284 -40.54 -14.22 32.91
N ALA A 285 -39.40 -14.50 33.54
CA ALA A 285 -39.36 -14.94 34.94
C ALA A 285 -39.80 -13.84 35.94
N ARG A 286 -39.50 -12.57 35.67
CA ARG A 286 -39.91 -11.45 36.55
C ARG A 286 -41.37 -11.02 36.44
N ARG A 287 -42.12 -11.45 35.41
CA ARG A 287 -43.55 -11.09 35.24
C ARG A 287 -44.52 -12.02 35.97
N GLY A 288 -44.07 -13.14 36.52
CA GLY A 288 -44.93 -14.12 37.20
C GLY A 288 -45.07 -13.96 38.71
N VAL A 289 -44.44 -12.97 39.34
CA VAL A 289 -44.33 -12.89 40.82
C VAL A 289 -45.16 -11.75 41.44
N THR A 290 -45.88 -10.96 40.64
CA THR A 290 -46.66 -9.79 41.12
C THR A 290 -48.18 -9.94 41.04
N ASP A 291 -48.70 -11.15 40.89
CA ASP A 291 -50.14 -11.42 41.06
C ASP A 291 -50.33 -12.60 42.02
N ARG A 292 -50.34 -12.32 43.32
CA ARG A 292 -50.96 -13.12 44.39
C ARG A 292 -51.05 -12.31 45.68
#